data_AF-A0A9D8VWE5-F1
#
_entry.id   AF-A0A9D8VWE5-F1
#
_cell.length_a   1.000
_cell.length_b   1.000
_cell.length_c   1.000
_cell.angle_alpha   90.00
_cell.angle_beta   90.00
_cell.angle_gamma   90.00
#
_symmetry.space_group_name_H-M   'P 1'
#
loop_
_entity.id
_entity.type
_entity.pdbx_description
1 polymer ?
#
loop_
_entity_poly.entity_id
_entity_poly.type
_entity_poly.pdbx_seq_one_letter_code
_entity_poly.pdbx_strand_id
1 'polypeptide(L)'
;MEELEQLSPDELDDLLGLSPSYDIPPAARRAMTRVGVISSQEGGFPSGSLAKQPSSLVEAALRGLERPIVSRWGHILLRRALASRLEAPAGMSPVEFAGLRAKALNKMGEYRAARALLQDIDTGNWDSSLVDAGLEAYIATTDLIGACPIVRLRASARDDAQWRMLGAICNSYAGEAVLGGRQLDRALRDEIASEIDILLAQRLAGAAGRGRRAVDVEWNGVNEINPWRFAIANAVGEEIPASLRSGVEPYYERIWASTPTLSLQQRAIGADRAAREGIFSARAIVDLYSQIYADENISGPSADRATLLREAYVGASASERVSALQSIWEKEDSPDYGRYVMTAFAAARVPASPDLADQAPALLASMLAAGLDRDAATWAQIVEPGSAGWALVALARQGEGRMEPREAIDGFIDEDGSANKRRSALLLAGLAGLDRISANDLSDFTTRTGADLTRESRWSRAISQAADVNNATLVALLAGLGMQGEGWDRMTPRHLYHIVSALRRVGLNAEARMIAAEAMARG
;
A
#
# COMPACT_ATOMS: atom_id res chain seq x y z
N MET A 1 -46.07 9.62 -18.96
CA MET A 1 -45.65 10.80 -19.75
C MET A 1 -45.00 11.81 -18.81
N GLU A 2 -45.70 12.34 -17.81
CA GLU A 2 -45.09 13.26 -16.82
C GLU A 2 -43.89 12.65 -16.06
N GLU A 3 -43.92 11.36 -15.69
CA GLU A 3 -42.76 10.68 -15.07
C GLU A 3 -41.56 10.51 -16.03
N LEU A 4 -41.79 10.44 -17.35
CA LEU A 4 -40.72 10.31 -18.34
C LEU A 4 -40.07 11.66 -18.67
N GLU A 5 -40.81 12.75 -18.54
CA GLU A 5 -40.33 14.11 -18.81
C GLU A 5 -39.42 14.67 -17.70
N GLN A 6 -39.43 14.03 -16.52
CA GLN A 6 -38.56 14.40 -15.39
C GLN A 6 -37.21 13.67 -15.40
N LEU A 7 -37.06 12.63 -16.22
CA LEU A 7 -35.81 11.88 -16.34
C LEU A 7 -34.78 12.70 -17.13
N SER A 8 -33.53 12.66 -16.68
CA SER A 8 -32.40 13.13 -17.48
C SER A 8 -32.28 12.30 -18.77
N PRO A 9 -31.65 12.83 -19.84
CA PRO A 9 -31.43 12.09 -21.08
C PRO A 9 -30.77 10.71 -20.85
N ASP A 10 -29.82 10.64 -19.92
CA ASP A 10 -29.11 9.39 -19.59
C ASP A 10 -30.01 8.38 -18.87
N GLU A 11 -30.87 8.84 -17.95
CA GLU A 11 -31.86 7.97 -17.28
C GLU A 11 -32.93 7.47 -18.25
N LEU A 12 -33.30 8.30 -19.24
CA LEU A 12 -34.20 7.92 -20.31
C LEU A 12 -33.55 6.86 -21.22
N ASP A 13 -32.29 7.05 -21.60
CA ASP A 13 -31.54 6.10 -22.41
C ASP A 13 -31.34 4.76 -21.67
N ASP A 14 -31.08 4.78 -20.37
CA ASP A 14 -31.00 3.56 -19.55
C ASP A 14 -32.37 2.87 -19.42
N LEU A 15 -33.44 3.63 -19.17
CA LEU A 15 -34.80 3.10 -19.07
C LEU A 15 -35.25 2.45 -20.39
N LEU A 16 -34.83 3.01 -21.53
CA LEU A 16 -35.14 2.53 -22.87
C LEU A 16 -34.14 1.48 -23.38
N GLY A 17 -33.08 1.17 -22.62
CA GLY A 17 -32.03 0.22 -23.02
C GLY A 17 -31.19 0.68 -24.21
N LEU A 18 -31.09 1.99 -24.42
CA LEU A 18 -30.36 2.63 -25.52
C LEU A 18 -28.87 2.84 -25.21
N SER A 19 -28.50 2.84 -23.92
CA SER A 19 -27.11 2.93 -23.48
C SER A 19 -26.30 1.71 -23.94
N PRO A 20 -25.22 1.89 -24.73
CA PRO A 20 -24.35 0.80 -25.11
C PRO A 20 -23.77 0.12 -23.87
N SER A 21 -24.03 -1.17 -23.69
CA SER A 21 -23.45 -1.87 -22.53
C SER A 21 -21.95 -2.13 -22.71
N TYR A 22 -21.41 -2.08 -23.94
CA TYR A 22 -20.00 -2.32 -24.21
C TYR A 22 -19.49 -1.39 -25.31
N ASP A 23 -18.33 -0.79 -25.09
CA ASP A 23 -17.58 -0.02 -26.10
C ASP A 23 -16.52 -0.88 -26.84
N ILE A 24 -16.57 -2.20 -26.63
CA ILE A 24 -15.59 -3.17 -27.15
C ILE A 24 -16.32 -4.31 -27.90
N PRO A 25 -15.89 -4.66 -29.14
CA PRO A 25 -16.45 -5.79 -29.88
C PRO A 25 -16.32 -7.12 -29.12
N PRO A 26 -17.27 -8.07 -29.26
CA PRO A 26 -17.26 -9.32 -28.49
C PRO A 26 -15.94 -10.09 -28.50
N ALA A 27 -15.23 -10.13 -29.64
CA ALA A 27 -13.96 -10.85 -29.78
C ALA A 27 -12.78 -10.20 -29.02
N ALA A 28 -12.91 -8.93 -28.61
CA ALA A 28 -11.89 -8.18 -27.89
C ALA A 28 -12.27 -7.94 -26.42
N ARG A 29 -13.43 -8.47 -25.96
CA ARG A 29 -13.87 -8.34 -24.57
C ARG A 29 -13.00 -9.16 -23.64
N ARG A 30 -12.73 -8.60 -22.46
CA ARG A 30 -11.96 -9.26 -21.41
C ARG A 30 -12.82 -10.33 -20.74
N ALA A 31 -12.24 -11.51 -20.55
CA ALA A 31 -12.93 -12.62 -19.89
C ALA A 31 -12.97 -12.40 -18.37
N MET A 32 -14.15 -12.52 -17.78
CA MET A 32 -14.35 -12.41 -16.32
C MET A 32 -13.95 -13.68 -15.54
N THR A 33 -13.41 -14.69 -16.23
CA THR A 33 -13.03 -15.97 -15.59
C THR A 33 -11.84 -15.83 -14.65
N ARG A 34 -10.93 -14.88 -14.91
CA ARG A 34 -9.71 -14.64 -14.12
C ARG A 34 -9.34 -13.17 -14.16
N VAL A 35 -9.79 -12.42 -13.16
CA VAL A 35 -9.58 -10.96 -13.11
C VAL A 35 -8.31 -10.65 -12.30
N GLY A 36 -7.38 -9.88 -12.88
CA GLY A 36 -6.16 -9.44 -12.21
C GLY A 36 -5.03 -9.03 -13.15
N VAL A 37 -4.03 -8.35 -12.60
CA VAL A 37 -2.91 -7.80 -13.39
C VAL A 37 -1.61 -8.57 -13.25
N ILE A 38 -1.52 -9.48 -12.27
CA ILE A 38 -0.32 -10.30 -12.04
C ILE A 38 -0.64 -11.77 -12.34
N SER A 39 -0.02 -12.34 -13.37
CA SER A 39 -0.12 -13.78 -13.62
C SER A 39 0.76 -14.59 -12.67
N SER A 40 0.52 -15.90 -12.58
CA SER A 40 1.38 -16.78 -11.79
C SER A 40 2.82 -16.86 -12.30
N GLN A 41 3.05 -16.62 -13.60
CA GLN A 41 4.39 -16.59 -14.20
C GLN A 41 5.17 -15.32 -13.83
N GLU A 42 4.46 -14.26 -13.45
CA GLU A 42 5.02 -12.98 -13.01
C GLU A 42 5.09 -12.88 -11.48
N GLY A 43 4.95 -14.01 -10.78
CA GLY A 43 4.97 -14.07 -9.32
C GLY A 43 3.61 -13.85 -8.64
N GLY A 44 2.52 -13.78 -9.40
CA GLY A 44 1.16 -13.81 -8.86
C GLY A 44 0.81 -15.18 -8.28
N PHE A 45 -0.30 -15.25 -7.54
CA PHE A 45 -0.80 -16.52 -7.02
C PHE A 45 -1.48 -17.36 -8.12
N PRO A 46 -1.52 -18.70 -7.98
CA PRO A 46 -2.24 -19.56 -8.91
C PRO A 46 -3.72 -19.15 -9.04
N SER A 47 -4.21 -19.08 -10.28
CA SER A 47 -5.56 -18.56 -10.56
C SER A 47 -6.69 -19.30 -9.83
N GLY A 48 -6.60 -20.62 -9.70
CA GLY A 48 -7.61 -21.45 -9.04
C GLY A 48 -7.51 -21.51 -7.51
N SER A 49 -6.61 -20.75 -6.87
CA SER A 49 -6.36 -20.86 -5.42
C SER A 49 -7.60 -20.66 -4.55
N LEU A 50 -8.54 -19.81 -4.98
CA LEU A 50 -9.76 -19.52 -4.22
C LEU A 50 -11.02 -20.18 -4.80
N ALA A 51 -10.95 -20.78 -5.99
CA ALA A 51 -12.11 -21.30 -6.72
C ALA A 51 -12.92 -22.34 -5.92
N LYS A 52 -12.22 -23.17 -5.12
CA LYS A 52 -12.83 -24.22 -4.27
C LYS A 52 -12.93 -23.85 -2.80
N GLN A 53 -12.67 -22.59 -2.45
CA GLN A 53 -12.80 -22.12 -1.07
C GLN A 53 -14.24 -21.67 -0.79
N PRO A 54 -14.71 -21.74 0.47
CA PRO A 54 -16.02 -21.21 0.82
C PRO A 54 -16.13 -19.72 0.47
N SER A 55 -17.10 -19.35 -0.37
CA SER A 55 -17.30 -17.96 -0.81
C SER A 55 -17.49 -17.01 0.38
N SER A 56 -18.26 -17.43 1.39
CA SER A 56 -18.50 -16.66 2.61
C SER A 56 -17.23 -16.37 3.42
N LEU A 57 -16.25 -17.27 3.41
CA LEU A 57 -14.96 -17.04 4.09
C LEU A 57 -14.13 -16.01 3.33
N VAL A 58 -14.03 -16.15 2.01
CA VAL A 58 -13.27 -15.22 1.16
C VAL A 58 -13.91 -13.83 1.19
N GLU A 59 -15.23 -13.76 1.11
CA GLU A 59 -15.99 -12.53 1.22
C GLU A 59 -15.76 -11.86 2.58
N ALA A 60 -15.89 -12.59 3.69
CA ALA A 60 -15.67 -12.06 5.03
C ALA A 60 -14.23 -11.57 5.21
N ALA A 61 -13.24 -12.28 4.67
CA ALA A 61 -11.84 -11.87 4.72
C ALA A 61 -11.61 -10.57 3.95
N LEU A 62 -12.17 -10.43 2.74
CA LEU A 62 -12.02 -9.21 1.94
C LEU A 62 -12.79 -8.02 2.51
N ARG A 63 -14.03 -8.23 2.97
CA ARG A 63 -14.82 -7.17 3.62
C ARG A 63 -14.16 -6.68 4.91
N GLY A 64 -13.47 -7.58 5.64
CA GLY A 64 -12.77 -7.22 6.87
C GLY A 64 -11.47 -6.44 6.67
N LEU A 65 -10.97 -6.28 5.44
CA LEU A 65 -9.78 -5.47 5.12
C LEU A 65 -10.17 -4.00 4.96
N GLU A 66 -10.38 -3.33 6.08
CA GLU A 66 -10.87 -1.95 6.14
C GLU A 66 -9.79 -0.93 6.54
N ARG A 67 -8.60 -1.39 6.94
CA ARG A 67 -7.53 -0.55 7.50
C ARG A 67 -6.15 -0.85 6.88
N PRO A 68 -5.18 0.08 7.01
CA PRO A 68 -3.79 -0.18 6.65
C PRO A 68 -3.19 -1.37 7.40
N ILE A 69 -2.10 -1.91 6.84
CA ILE A 69 -1.37 -3.05 7.38
C ILE A 69 -0.12 -2.56 8.12
N VAL A 70 0.12 -3.08 9.32
CA VAL A 70 1.28 -2.65 10.15
C VAL A 70 2.63 -3.01 9.52
N SER A 71 2.69 -4.17 8.87
CA SER A 71 3.89 -4.72 8.24
C SER A 71 3.98 -4.32 6.78
N ARG A 72 5.11 -3.76 6.38
CA ARG A 72 5.50 -3.48 5.00
C ARG A 72 5.50 -4.76 4.16
N TRP A 73 6.12 -5.82 4.65
CA TRP A 73 6.20 -7.09 3.93
C TRP A 73 4.84 -7.77 3.84
N GLY A 74 4.03 -7.66 4.89
CA GLY A 74 2.63 -8.06 4.89
C GLY A 74 1.79 -7.31 3.87
N HIS A 75 1.96 -5.99 3.76
CA HIS A 75 1.32 -5.14 2.76
C HIS A 75 1.70 -5.55 1.34
N ILE A 76 2.99 -5.73 1.06
CA ILE A 76 3.49 -6.15 -0.27
C ILE A 76 2.91 -7.51 -0.66
N LEU A 77 2.88 -8.46 0.28
CA LEU A 77 2.29 -9.78 0.07
C LEU A 77 0.78 -9.69 -0.20
N LEU A 78 0.05 -8.90 0.60
CA LEU A 78 -1.39 -8.74 0.45
C LEU A 78 -1.73 -8.07 -0.88
N ARG A 79 -1.02 -7.00 -1.28
CA ARG A 79 -1.15 -6.39 -2.60
C ARG A 79 -0.95 -7.42 -3.71
N ARG A 80 0.09 -8.26 -3.61
CA ARG A 80 0.35 -9.33 -4.58
C ARG A 80 -0.83 -10.30 -4.67
N ALA A 81 -1.42 -10.69 -3.53
CA ALA A 81 -2.60 -11.55 -3.50
C ALA A 81 -3.82 -10.90 -4.15
N LEU A 82 -4.13 -9.65 -3.78
CA LEU A 82 -5.29 -8.91 -4.29
C LEU A 82 -5.19 -8.62 -5.80
N ALA A 83 -3.99 -8.30 -6.29
CA ALA A 83 -3.74 -7.97 -7.69
C ALA A 83 -3.50 -9.19 -8.61
N SER A 84 -3.41 -10.41 -8.04
CA SER A 84 -3.23 -11.64 -8.82
C SER A 84 -4.43 -11.96 -9.71
N ARG A 85 -4.18 -12.57 -10.87
CA ARG A 85 -5.21 -13.12 -11.76
C ARG A 85 -5.87 -14.33 -11.13
N LEU A 86 -6.98 -14.10 -10.43
CA LEU A 86 -7.70 -15.11 -9.64
C LEU A 86 -9.08 -15.39 -10.24
N GLU A 87 -9.46 -16.66 -10.21
CA GLU A 87 -10.82 -17.11 -10.40
C GLU A 87 -11.61 -16.84 -9.11
N ALA A 88 -12.85 -16.38 -9.25
CA ALA A 88 -13.73 -16.16 -8.10
C ALA A 88 -14.08 -17.49 -7.42
N PRO A 89 -14.30 -17.50 -6.09
CA PRO A 89 -14.84 -18.68 -5.41
C PRO A 89 -16.13 -19.18 -6.05
N ALA A 90 -16.34 -20.50 -6.08
CA ALA A 90 -17.57 -21.09 -6.59
C ALA A 90 -18.81 -20.50 -5.89
N GLY A 91 -19.77 -20.01 -6.68
CA GLY A 91 -20.98 -19.36 -6.19
C GLY A 91 -20.84 -17.87 -5.87
N MET A 92 -19.65 -17.27 -6.06
CA MET A 92 -19.43 -15.83 -5.93
C MET A 92 -19.41 -15.16 -7.31
N SER A 93 -20.00 -13.97 -7.42
CA SER A 93 -19.91 -13.18 -8.65
C SER A 93 -18.46 -12.73 -8.91
N PRO A 94 -17.89 -12.94 -10.11
CA PRO A 94 -16.55 -12.43 -10.44
C PRO A 94 -16.43 -10.91 -10.33
N VAL A 95 -17.52 -10.20 -10.62
CA VAL A 95 -17.63 -8.74 -10.52
C VAL A 95 -17.53 -8.30 -9.06
N GLU A 96 -18.33 -8.92 -8.18
CA GLU A 96 -18.33 -8.65 -6.74
C GLU A 96 -16.95 -8.97 -6.13
N PHE A 97 -16.38 -10.13 -6.49
CA PHE A 97 -15.06 -10.53 -6.01
C PHE A 97 -13.96 -9.56 -6.43
N ALA A 98 -14.01 -9.03 -7.66
CA ALA A 98 -13.10 -7.99 -8.10
C ALA A 98 -13.32 -6.66 -7.35
N GLY A 99 -14.59 -6.27 -7.12
CA GLY A 99 -14.94 -5.06 -6.37
C GLY A 99 -14.44 -5.08 -4.94
N LEU A 100 -14.60 -6.21 -4.23
CA LEU A 100 -14.06 -6.39 -2.88
C LEU A 100 -12.53 -6.30 -2.83
N ARG A 101 -11.83 -6.86 -3.84
CA ARG A 101 -10.37 -6.74 -3.93
C ARG A 101 -9.92 -5.31 -4.22
N ALA A 102 -10.61 -4.59 -5.11
CA ALA A 102 -10.33 -3.18 -5.40
C ALA A 102 -10.54 -2.30 -4.16
N LYS A 103 -11.62 -2.53 -3.39
CA LYS A 103 -11.87 -1.84 -2.12
C LYS A 103 -10.76 -2.11 -1.11
N ALA A 104 -10.35 -3.37 -0.93
CA ALA A 104 -9.25 -3.71 -0.04
C ALA A 104 -7.93 -3.01 -0.45
N LEU A 105 -7.62 -2.97 -1.76
CA LEU A 105 -6.46 -2.23 -2.28
C LEU A 105 -6.55 -0.72 -1.96
N ASN A 106 -7.72 -0.10 -2.16
CA ASN A 106 -7.92 1.31 -1.81
C ASN A 106 -7.72 1.57 -0.30
N LYS A 107 -8.23 0.69 0.57
CA LYS A 107 -8.04 0.81 2.04
C LYS A 107 -6.59 0.69 2.49
N MET A 108 -5.76 0.02 1.69
CA MET A 108 -4.30 -0.02 1.87
C MET A 108 -3.58 1.19 1.27
N GLY A 109 -4.26 2.07 0.53
CA GLY A 109 -3.64 3.15 -0.23
C GLY A 109 -3.01 2.70 -1.56
N GLU A 110 -3.29 1.48 -2.01
CA GLU A 110 -2.82 0.89 -3.27
C GLU A 110 -3.71 1.28 -4.46
N TYR A 111 -4.04 2.57 -4.55
CA TYR A 111 -4.97 3.10 -5.56
C TYR A 111 -4.54 2.82 -6.99
N ARG A 112 -3.22 2.77 -7.26
CA ARG A 112 -2.68 2.40 -8.57
C ARG A 112 -2.95 0.94 -8.91
N ALA A 113 -2.75 0.03 -7.96
CA ALA A 113 -3.04 -1.38 -8.15
C ALA A 113 -4.55 -1.62 -8.26
N ALA A 114 -5.36 -0.91 -7.46
CA ALA A 114 -6.82 -0.94 -7.56
C ALA A 114 -7.29 -0.48 -8.95
N ARG A 115 -6.81 0.68 -9.43
CA ARG A 115 -7.12 1.17 -10.78
C ARG A 115 -6.70 0.17 -11.86
N ALA A 116 -5.50 -0.38 -11.77
CA ALA A 116 -5.02 -1.37 -12.73
C ALA A 116 -5.86 -2.65 -12.74
N LEU A 117 -6.27 -3.15 -11.56
CA LEU A 117 -7.19 -4.28 -11.43
C LEU A 117 -8.54 -4.00 -12.10
N LEU A 118 -9.06 -2.80 -11.92
CA LEU A 118 -10.35 -2.38 -12.48
C LEU A 118 -10.30 -2.18 -13.99
N GLN A 119 -9.17 -1.68 -14.52
CA GLN A 119 -8.95 -1.54 -15.96
C GLN A 119 -8.84 -2.89 -16.71
N ASP A 120 -8.68 -4.00 -15.97
CA ASP A 120 -8.77 -5.36 -16.50
C ASP A 120 -10.22 -5.86 -16.66
N ILE A 121 -11.21 -5.03 -16.30
CA ILE A 121 -12.64 -5.34 -16.38
C ILE A 121 -13.30 -4.40 -17.39
N ASP A 122 -13.93 -4.96 -18.41
CA ASP A 122 -14.73 -4.17 -19.35
C ASP A 122 -15.85 -3.43 -18.61
N THR A 123 -16.01 -2.14 -18.88
CA THR A 123 -16.96 -1.22 -18.22
C THR A 123 -18.40 -1.74 -18.22
N GLY A 124 -18.79 -2.52 -19.24
CA GLY A 124 -20.10 -3.17 -19.30
C GLY A 124 -20.41 -4.16 -18.18
N ASN A 125 -19.38 -4.70 -17.55
CA ASN A 125 -19.50 -5.62 -16.43
C ASN A 125 -19.51 -4.91 -15.06
N TRP A 126 -19.38 -3.58 -15.00
CA TRP A 126 -19.19 -2.87 -13.73
C TRP A 126 -20.50 -2.71 -12.94
N ASP A 127 -20.62 -3.28 -11.75
CA ASP A 127 -21.72 -2.94 -10.84
C ASP A 127 -21.42 -1.66 -10.04
N SER A 128 -22.37 -1.23 -9.20
CA SER A 128 -22.19 -0.06 -8.33
C SER A 128 -20.98 -0.20 -7.39
N SER A 129 -20.65 -1.41 -6.97
CA SER A 129 -19.52 -1.66 -6.07
C SER A 129 -18.17 -1.39 -6.75
N LEU A 130 -18.05 -1.71 -8.05
CA LEU A 130 -16.88 -1.40 -8.87
C LEU A 130 -16.83 0.07 -9.24
N VAL A 131 -17.97 0.70 -9.54
CA VAL A 131 -18.05 2.14 -9.81
C VAL A 131 -17.50 2.93 -8.62
N ASP A 132 -17.92 2.61 -7.40
CA ASP A 132 -17.43 3.28 -6.18
C ASP A 132 -15.93 3.09 -5.97
N ALA A 133 -15.46 1.84 -6.04
CA ALA A 133 -14.04 1.52 -5.84
C ALA A 133 -13.15 2.14 -6.93
N GLY A 134 -13.66 2.19 -8.17
CA GLY A 134 -12.98 2.80 -9.30
C GLY A 134 -12.89 4.30 -9.16
N LEU A 135 -13.99 4.97 -8.81
CA LEU A 135 -13.98 6.41 -8.62
C LEU A 135 -12.96 6.84 -7.57
N GLU A 136 -12.92 6.14 -6.42
CA GLU A 136 -11.90 6.35 -5.38
C GLU A 136 -10.47 6.19 -5.94
N ALA A 137 -10.21 5.11 -6.70
CA ALA A 137 -8.90 4.85 -7.28
C ALA A 137 -8.48 5.88 -8.34
N TYR A 138 -9.39 6.31 -9.21
CA TYR A 138 -9.13 7.31 -10.26
C TYR A 138 -8.88 8.70 -9.67
N ILE A 139 -9.66 9.10 -8.66
CA ILE A 139 -9.44 10.36 -7.92
C ILE A 139 -8.08 10.33 -7.23
N ALA A 140 -7.79 9.28 -6.46
CA ALA A 140 -6.54 9.18 -5.70
C ALA A 140 -5.29 9.14 -6.60
N THR A 141 -5.43 8.65 -7.83
CA THR A 141 -4.36 8.64 -8.84
C THR A 141 -4.36 9.84 -9.78
N THR A 142 -5.20 10.84 -9.49
CA THR A 142 -5.36 12.09 -10.26
C THR A 142 -5.66 11.88 -11.74
N ASP A 143 -6.33 10.78 -12.08
CA ASP A 143 -6.67 10.37 -13.45
C ASP A 143 -8.19 10.45 -13.67
N LEU A 144 -8.75 11.65 -13.50
CA LEU A 144 -10.19 11.85 -13.61
C LEU A 144 -10.71 11.56 -15.02
N ILE A 145 -9.91 11.84 -16.05
CA ILE A 145 -10.29 11.60 -17.45
C ILE A 145 -10.31 10.10 -17.76
N GLY A 146 -9.42 9.31 -17.16
CA GLY A 146 -9.44 7.86 -17.25
C GLY A 146 -10.71 7.21 -16.71
N ALA A 147 -11.50 7.92 -15.88
CA ALA A 147 -12.80 7.46 -15.39
C ALA A 147 -13.96 7.68 -16.39
N CYS A 148 -13.76 8.49 -17.44
CA CYS A 148 -14.85 8.88 -18.34
C CYS A 148 -15.58 7.75 -19.06
N PRO A 149 -14.92 6.65 -19.50
CA PRO A 149 -15.65 5.50 -20.03
C PRO A 149 -16.67 4.93 -19.04
N ILE A 150 -16.35 4.92 -17.74
CA ILE A 150 -17.25 4.43 -16.69
C ILE A 150 -18.40 5.42 -16.49
N VAL A 151 -18.06 6.71 -16.34
CA VAL A 151 -19.05 7.77 -16.12
C VAL A 151 -20.09 7.81 -17.24
N ARG A 152 -19.68 7.64 -18.49
CA ARG A 152 -20.59 7.69 -19.65
C ARG A 152 -21.38 6.39 -19.86
N LEU A 153 -20.80 5.23 -19.64
CA LEU A 153 -21.48 3.94 -19.84
C LEU A 153 -22.33 3.51 -18.63
N ARG A 154 -22.09 4.12 -17.47
CA ARG A 154 -22.81 3.88 -16.21
C ARG A 154 -23.39 5.17 -15.65
N ALA A 155 -23.93 6.04 -16.51
CA ALA A 155 -24.38 7.38 -16.13
C ALA A 155 -25.38 7.36 -14.95
N SER A 156 -26.32 6.41 -14.92
CA SER A 156 -27.29 6.25 -13.81
C SER A 156 -26.74 5.55 -12.56
N ALA A 157 -25.48 5.09 -12.54
CA ALA A 157 -24.96 4.35 -11.40
C ALA A 157 -24.85 5.19 -10.13
N ARG A 158 -24.77 6.51 -10.27
CA ARG A 158 -24.68 7.49 -9.19
C ARG A 158 -25.34 8.80 -9.64
N ASP A 159 -25.73 9.65 -8.69
CA ASP A 159 -26.33 10.95 -8.99
C ASP A 159 -25.91 12.04 -7.97
N ASP A 160 -24.82 11.82 -7.24
CA ASP A 160 -24.26 12.81 -6.34
C ASP A 160 -23.54 13.94 -7.11
N ALA A 161 -23.25 15.05 -6.43
CA ALA A 161 -22.65 16.22 -7.05
C ALA A 161 -21.30 15.94 -7.74
N GLN A 162 -20.47 15.06 -7.16
CA GLN A 162 -19.19 14.69 -7.74
C GLN A 162 -19.40 13.92 -9.06
N TRP A 163 -20.37 13.01 -9.09
CA TRP A 163 -20.74 12.28 -10.30
C TRP A 163 -21.28 13.19 -11.40
N ARG A 164 -22.19 14.12 -11.06
CA ARG A 164 -22.73 15.11 -12.00
C ARG A 164 -21.63 16.00 -12.60
N MET A 165 -20.69 16.46 -11.77
CA MET A 165 -19.53 17.25 -12.23
C MET A 165 -18.61 16.42 -13.13
N LEU A 166 -18.35 15.15 -12.80
CA LEU A 166 -17.59 14.24 -13.66
C LEU A 166 -18.28 14.01 -15.01
N GLY A 167 -19.59 13.83 -15.03
CA GLY A 167 -20.37 13.72 -16.27
C GLY A 167 -20.13 14.93 -17.18
N ALA A 168 -20.19 16.13 -16.63
CA ALA A 168 -19.93 17.36 -17.38
C ALA A 168 -18.47 17.50 -17.87
N ILE A 169 -17.49 17.09 -17.04
CA ILE A 169 -16.08 17.00 -17.45
C ILE A 169 -15.95 16.02 -18.62
N CYS A 170 -16.51 14.83 -18.50
CA CYS A 170 -16.41 13.78 -19.50
C CYS A 170 -17.09 14.14 -20.82
N ASN A 171 -18.25 14.81 -20.77
CA ASN A 171 -18.88 15.37 -21.97
C ASN A 171 -17.97 16.40 -22.66
N SER A 172 -17.28 17.23 -21.89
CA SER A 172 -16.33 18.20 -22.45
C SER A 172 -15.18 17.52 -23.19
N TYR A 173 -14.60 16.47 -22.59
CA TYR A 173 -13.54 15.68 -23.22
C TYR A 173 -14.03 14.77 -24.36
N ALA A 174 -15.33 14.47 -24.42
CA ALA A 174 -15.98 13.81 -25.56
C ALA A 174 -16.25 14.75 -26.75
N GLY A 175 -15.90 16.04 -26.64
CA GLY A 175 -16.09 17.05 -27.69
C GLY A 175 -17.33 17.92 -27.49
N GLU A 176 -18.09 17.72 -26.42
CA GLU A 176 -19.32 18.46 -26.09
C GLU A 176 -19.05 19.57 -25.05
N ALA A 177 -17.97 20.32 -25.24
CA ALA A 177 -17.53 21.34 -24.27
C ALA A 177 -18.60 22.39 -23.93
N VAL A 178 -19.49 22.73 -24.88
CA VAL A 178 -20.61 23.66 -24.62
C VAL A 178 -21.66 23.03 -23.71
N LEU A 179 -21.92 21.73 -23.84
CA LEU A 179 -22.84 21.02 -22.95
C LEU A 179 -22.25 20.92 -21.54
N GLY A 180 -21.02 20.43 -21.43
CA GLY A 180 -20.33 20.29 -20.15
C GLY A 180 -20.19 21.63 -19.42
N GLY A 181 -19.82 22.69 -20.14
CA GLY A 181 -19.78 24.05 -19.59
C GLY A 181 -21.13 24.51 -19.02
N ARG A 182 -22.23 24.33 -19.78
CA ARG A 182 -23.59 24.68 -19.30
C ARG A 182 -24.02 23.84 -18.10
N GLN A 183 -23.64 22.56 -18.04
CA GLN A 183 -23.91 21.69 -16.90
C GLN A 183 -23.19 22.18 -15.65
N LEU A 184 -21.93 22.59 -15.75
CA LEU A 184 -21.15 23.13 -14.63
C LEU A 184 -21.57 24.55 -14.22
N ASP A 185 -22.02 25.38 -15.16
CA ASP A 185 -22.61 26.69 -14.85
C ASP A 185 -23.94 26.53 -14.08
N ARG A 186 -24.73 25.51 -14.43
CA ARG A 186 -25.93 25.15 -13.66
C ARG A 186 -25.56 24.60 -12.29
N ALA A 187 -24.58 23.70 -12.20
CA ALA A 187 -24.09 23.18 -10.93
C ALA A 187 -23.67 24.30 -9.96
N LEU A 188 -23.01 25.35 -10.48
CA LEU A 188 -22.62 26.52 -9.70
C LEU A 188 -23.84 27.33 -9.23
N ARG A 189 -24.79 27.62 -10.11
CA ARG A 189 -26.02 28.37 -9.76
C ARG A 189 -26.92 27.63 -8.78
N ASP A 190 -26.96 26.30 -8.89
CA ASP A 190 -27.79 25.43 -8.06
C ASP A 190 -27.06 25.00 -6.77
N GLU A 191 -25.81 25.45 -6.57
CA GLU A 191 -24.99 25.22 -5.38
C GLU A 191 -24.89 23.73 -4.98
N ILE A 192 -24.77 22.84 -5.96
CA ILE A 192 -24.79 21.38 -5.69
C ILE A 192 -23.55 20.89 -4.93
N ALA A 193 -22.48 21.68 -4.93
CA ALA A 193 -21.21 21.44 -4.24
C ALA A 193 -20.57 22.79 -3.85
N SER A 194 -19.49 22.76 -3.07
CA SER A 194 -18.75 23.98 -2.75
C SER A 194 -18.22 24.68 -4.01
N GLU A 195 -18.21 26.01 -3.99
CA GLU A 195 -17.79 26.83 -5.14
C GLU A 195 -16.41 26.42 -5.69
N ILE A 196 -15.42 26.24 -4.81
CA ILE A 196 -14.08 25.78 -5.19
C ILE A 196 -14.10 24.45 -5.95
N ASP A 197 -14.92 23.49 -5.55
CA ASP A 197 -15.00 22.17 -6.20
C ASP A 197 -15.56 22.29 -7.62
N ILE A 198 -16.51 23.19 -7.83
CA ILE A 198 -17.15 23.47 -9.12
C ILE A 198 -16.20 24.28 -10.01
N LEU A 199 -15.50 25.29 -9.48
CA LEU A 199 -14.50 26.07 -10.22
C LEU A 199 -13.35 25.19 -10.70
N LEU A 200 -12.86 24.29 -9.85
CA LEU A 200 -11.88 23.27 -10.24
C LEU A 200 -12.41 22.38 -11.37
N ALA A 201 -13.65 21.90 -11.26
CA ALA A 201 -14.30 21.10 -12.31
C ALA A 201 -14.46 21.88 -13.63
N GLN A 202 -14.85 23.16 -13.56
CA GLN A 202 -14.94 24.05 -14.72
C GLN A 202 -13.58 24.26 -15.37
N ARG A 203 -12.52 24.42 -14.59
CA ARG A 203 -11.16 24.57 -15.11
C ARG A 203 -10.68 23.29 -15.81
N LEU A 204 -10.92 22.12 -15.23
CA LEU A 204 -10.60 20.84 -15.85
C LEU A 204 -11.41 20.61 -17.14
N ALA A 205 -12.72 20.85 -17.12
CA ALA A 205 -13.56 20.78 -18.32
C ALA A 205 -13.11 21.79 -19.40
N GLY A 206 -12.72 23.00 -18.99
CA GLY A 206 -12.23 24.06 -19.86
C GLY A 206 -10.90 23.74 -20.56
N ALA A 207 -10.10 22.85 -19.98
CA ALA A 207 -8.87 22.34 -20.58
C ALA A 207 -9.12 21.43 -21.80
N ALA A 208 -10.36 20.95 -22.01
CA ALA A 208 -10.72 20.19 -23.21
C ALA A 208 -10.74 21.09 -24.47
N GLY A 209 -9.65 21.04 -25.23
CA GLY A 209 -9.52 21.37 -26.67
C GLY A 209 -9.99 22.76 -27.13
N ARG A 210 -11.32 22.96 -27.24
CA ARG A 210 -11.95 24.10 -27.93
C ARG A 210 -12.61 25.13 -26.99
N GLY A 211 -12.77 24.81 -25.70
CA GLY A 211 -13.46 25.68 -24.74
C GLY A 211 -12.66 26.92 -24.31
N ARG A 212 -11.34 26.76 -24.12
CA ARG A 212 -10.39 27.81 -23.63
C ARG A 212 -11.01 28.78 -22.61
N ARG A 213 -11.78 28.26 -21.66
CA ARG A 213 -12.37 29.07 -20.61
C ARG A 213 -11.31 29.30 -19.54
N ALA A 214 -10.88 30.54 -19.38
CA ALA A 214 -10.09 30.93 -18.22
C ALA A 214 -11.03 30.94 -17.00
N VAL A 215 -10.79 30.01 -16.09
CA VAL A 215 -11.50 29.95 -14.80
C VAL A 215 -10.48 30.34 -13.74
N ASP A 216 -10.74 31.44 -13.04
CA ASP A 216 -9.95 31.83 -11.89
C ASP A 216 -10.40 30.98 -10.70
N VAL A 217 -9.44 30.37 -10.02
CA VAL A 217 -9.70 29.44 -8.90
C VAL A 217 -9.33 30.14 -7.61
N GLU A 218 -10.33 30.55 -6.84
CA GLU A 218 -10.11 31.23 -5.57
C GLU A 218 -10.12 30.24 -4.40
N TRP A 219 -9.00 30.16 -3.68
CA TRP A 219 -8.88 29.37 -2.46
C TRP A 219 -9.30 30.13 -1.18
N ASN A 220 -9.79 31.37 -1.33
CA ASN A 220 -10.22 32.21 -0.22
C ASN A 220 -11.35 31.55 0.57
N GLY A 221 -11.19 31.42 1.89
CA GLY A 221 -12.19 30.77 2.75
C GLY A 221 -12.21 29.24 2.69
N VAL A 222 -11.32 28.61 1.90
CA VAL A 222 -11.13 27.15 1.91
C VAL A 222 -10.22 26.78 3.08
N ASN A 223 -10.73 25.94 3.99
CA ASN A 223 -10.01 25.57 5.22
C ASN A 223 -9.44 24.15 5.20
N GLU A 224 -9.84 23.32 4.23
CA GLU A 224 -9.43 21.92 4.15
C GLU A 224 -9.21 21.47 2.70
N ILE A 225 -8.32 20.49 2.54
CA ILE A 225 -8.14 19.75 1.30
C ILE A 225 -8.91 18.43 1.38
N ASN A 226 -9.59 18.06 0.29
CA ASN A 226 -10.24 16.75 0.15
C ASN A 226 -9.69 16.03 -1.10
N PRO A 227 -9.95 14.71 -1.27
CA PRO A 227 -9.46 13.95 -2.42
C PRO A 227 -9.82 14.55 -3.78
N TRP A 228 -11.01 15.15 -3.91
CA TRP A 228 -11.49 15.79 -5.15
C TRP A 228 -10.67 17.03 -5.50
N ARG A 229 -10.55 17.97 -4.54
CA ARG A 229 -9.75 19.20 -4.68
C ARG A 229 -8.30 18.85 -5.02
N PHE A 230 -7.74 17.90 -4.29
CA PHE A 230 -6.38 17.42 -4.54
C PHE A 230 -6.24 16.87 -5.96
N ALA A 231 -7.13 15.97 -6.39
CA ALA A 231 -7.04 15.33 -7.68
C ALA A 231 -7.14 16.32 -8.83
N ILE A 232 -8.13 17.23 -8.80
CA ILE A 232 -8.35 18.17 -9.89
C ILE A 232 -7.27 19.24 -9.92
N ALA A 233 -6.91 19.82 -8.77
CA ALA A 233 -5.87 20.85 -8.72
C ALA A 233 -4.57 20.32 -9.32
N ASN A 234 -4.18 19.10 -8.97
CA ASN A 234 -3.01 18.45 -9.56
C ASN A 234 -3.17 18.12 -11.05
N ALA A 235 -4.36 17.71 -11.50
CA ALA A 235 -4.62 17.40 -12.90
C ALA A 235 -4.51 18.65 -13.81
N VAL A 236 -4.84 19.84 -13.29
CA VAL A 236 -4.79 21.10 -14.06
C VAL A 236 -3.60 22.00 -13.70
N GLY A 237 -2.68 21.53 -12.86
CA GLY A 237 -1.52 22.30 -12.39
C GLY A 237 -1.90 23.53 -11.57
N GLU A 238 -3.03 23.51 -10.87
CA GLU A 238 -3.43 24.56 -9.94
C GLU A 238 -2.69 24.40 -8.61
N GLU A 239 -2.05 25.47 -8.14
CA GLU A 239 -1.25 25.41 -6.93
C GLU A 239 -2.13 25.36 -5.69
N ILE A 240 -2.00 24.29 -4.91
CA ILE A 240 -2.67 24.17 -3.61
C ILE A 240 -1.91 25.04 -2.59
N PRO A 241 -2.57 25.98 -1.89
CA PRO A 241 -1.94 26.81 -0.86
C PRO A 241 -1.17 26.00 0.18
N ALA A 242 -0.02 26.51 0.62
CA ALA A 242 0.84 25.83 1.58
C ALA A 242 0.13 25.54 2.92
N SER A 243 -0.79 26.42 3.35
CA SER A 243 -1.61 26.22 4.55
C SER A 243 -2.51 24.99 4.47
N LEU A 244 -3.08 24.70 3.29
CA LEU A 244 -3.90 23.51 3.04
C LEU A 244 -3.05 22.25 2.85
N ARG A 245 -1.74 22.42 2.70
CA ARG A 245 -0.74 21.34 2.67
C ARG A 245 -0.08 21.12 4.04
N SER A 246 -0.30 21.98 5.03
CA SER A 246 0.24 21.77 6.39
C SER A 246 -0.63 20.77 7.16
N GLY A 247 -0.01 19.77 7.79
CA GLY A 247 -0.75 18.69 8.46
C GLY A 247 -1.29 17.62 7.50
N VAL A 248 -0.49 17.26 6.50
CA VAL A 248 -0.81 16.25 5.47
C VAL A 248 -1.28 14.96 6.12
N GLU A 249 -2.56 14.63 5.96
CA GLU A 249 -3.11 13.37 6.47
C GLU A 249 -2.42 12.16 5.81
N PRO A 250 -2.37 10.99 6.48
CA PRO A 250 -1.76 9.78 5.93
C PRO A 250 -2.27 9.39 4.53
N TYR A 251 -3.50 9.76 4.17
CA TYR A 251 -4.04 9.58 2.82
C TYR A 251 -3.16 10.25 1.76
N TYR A 252 -2.81 11.52 1.96
CA TYR A 252 -2.07 12.32 0.99
C TYR A 252 -0.60 11.93 0.92
N GLU A 253 0.03 11.60 2.05
CA GLU A 253 1.42 11.12 2.07
C GLU A 253 1.60 9.86 1.20
N ARG A 254 0.61 8.96 1.19
CA ARG A 254 0.62 7.74 0.35
C ARG A 254 0.59 8.04 -1.14
N ILE A 255 -0.24 9.00 -1.56
CA ILE A 255 -0.43 9.30 -3.00
C ILE A 255 0.67 10.22 -3.53
N TRP A 256 1.11 11.21 -2.73
CA TRP A 256 2.08 12.25 -3.15
C TRP A 256 3.38 11.66 -3.68
N ALA A 257 3.96 10.67 -3.01
CA ALA A 257 5.24 10.06 -3.43
C ALA A 257 5.19 9.57 -4.89
N SER A 258 4.00 9.16 -5.34
CA SER A 258 3.78 8.56 -6.64
C SER A 258 3.25 9.56 -7.68
N THR A 259 2.55 10.63 -7.28
CA THR A 259 1.89 11.59 -8.20
C THR A 259 2.89 12.36 -9.07
N PRO A 260 2.91 12.14 -10.40
CA PRO A 260 3.95 12.73 -11.27
C PRO A 260 3.83 14.24 -11.49
N THR A 261 2.65 14.82 -11.30
CA THR A 261 2.39 16.26 -11.50
C THR A 261 2.90 17.12 -10.34
N LEU A 262 3.25 16.52 -9.21
CA LEU A 262 3.84 17.20 -8.06
C LEU A 262 5.34 17.44 -8.27
N SER A 263 5.86 18.50 -7.65
CA SER A 263 7.31 18.75 -7.61
C SER A 263 8.04 17.63 -6.86
N LEU A 264 9.33 17.45 -7.15
CA LEU A 264 10.14 16.42 -6.50
C LEU A 264 10.17 16.60 -4.97
N GLN A 265 10.21 17.84 -4.48
CA GLN A 265 10.15 18.15 -3.04
C GLN A 265 8.81 17.75 -2.43
N GLN A 266 7.69 18.02 -3.10
CA GLN A 266 6.36 17.60 -2.61
C GLN A 266 6.24 16.07 -2.57
N ARG A 267 6.76 15.38 -3.58
CA ARG A 267 6.79 13.91 -3.62
C ARG A 267 7.67 13.35 -2.49
N ALA A 268 8.78 14.02 -2.16
CA ALA A 268 9.67 13.62 -1.07
C ALA A 268 9.00 13.68 0.32
N ILE A 269 8.05 14.60 0.54
CA ILE A 269 7.30 14.68 1.81
C ILE A 269 6.56 13.36 2.11
N GLY A 270 5.89 12.77 1.10
CA GLY A 270 5.16 11.52 1.27
C GLY A 270 6.01 10.24 1.16
N ALA A 271 7.28 10.37 0.75
CA ALA A 271 8.11 9.23 0.37
C ALA A 271 8.39 8.29 1.56
N ASP A 272 8.63 8.85 2.75
CA ASP A 272 8.94 8.06 3.96
C ASP A 272 7.76 7.15 4.34
N ARG A 273 6.54 7.70 4.48
CA ARG A 273 5.34 6.88 4.76
C ARG A 273 5.10 5.86 3.67
N ALA A 274 5.11 6.27 2.40
CA ALA A 274 4.80 5.37 1.30
C ALA A 274 5.82 4.21 1.22
N ALA A 275 7.09 4.48 1.51
CA ALA A 275 8.14 3.46 1.57
C ALA A 275 7.99 2.54 2.78
N ARG A 276 7.70 3.10 3.96
CA ARG A 276 7.42 2.38 5.20
C ARG A 276 6.26 1.40 5.07
N GLU A 277 5.19 1.80 4.40
CA GLU A 277 3.99 0.98 4.24
C GLU A 277 4.10 -0.01 3.07
N GLY A 278 5.08 0.15 2.17
CA GLY A 278 5.34 -0.79 1.07
C GLY A 278 4.68 -0.41 -0.27
N ILE A 279 4.07 0.78 -0.33
CA ILE A 279 3.53 1.41 -1.54
C ILE A 279 4.68 1.86 -2.44
N PHE A 280 5.74 2.40 -1.85
CA PHE A 280 6.93 2.88 -2.56
C PHE A 280 8.13 1.94 -2.34
N SER A 281 8.82 1.58 -3.42
CA SER A 281 9.94 0.63 -3.33
C SER A 281 11.25 1.34 -2.97
N ALA A 282 12.21 0.60 -2.42
CA ALA A 282 13.57 1.08 -2.15
C ALA A 282 14.24 1.67 -3.41
N ARG A 283 13.97 1.09 -4.60
CA ARG A 283 14.47 1.64 -5.87
C ARG A 283 13.78 2.95 -6.23
N ALA A 284 12.47 3.04 -6.04
CA ALA A 284 11.69 4.23 -6.41
C ALA A 284 12.03 5.44 -5.53
N ILE A 285 12.30 5.23 -4.23
CA ILE A 285 12.74 6.31 -3.34
C ILE A 285 14.17 6.75 -3.66
N VAL A 286 15.08 5.83 -3.97
CA VAL A 286 16.43 6.18 -4.43
C VAL A 286 16.37 6.96 -5.75
N ASP A 287 15.51 6.56 -6.69
CA ASP A 287 15.31 7.28 -7.95
C ASP A 287 14.78 8.71 -7.72
N LEU A 288 13.78 8.88 -6.84
CA LEU A 288 13.26 10.21 -6.46
C LEU A 288 14.37 11.11 -5.91
N TYR A 289 15.15 10.63 -4.94
CA TYR A 289 16.26 11.42 -4.37
C TYR A 289 17.42 11.61 -5.34
N SER A 290 17.63 10.69 -6.30
CA SER A 290 18.61 10.89 -7.39
C SER A 290 18.21 12.03 -8.32
N GLN A 291 16.90 12.16 -8.62
CA GLN A 291 16.38 13.29 -9.40
C GLN A 291 16.53 14.60 -8.62
N ILE A 292 16.24 14.59 -7.30
CA ILE A 292 16.45 15.76 -6.44
C ILE A 292 17.91 16.19 -6.42
N TYR A 293 18.84 15.24 -6.27
CA TYR A 293 20.28 15.52 -6.27
C TYR A 293 20.76 16.12 -7.60
N ALA A 294 20.17 15.70 -8.72
CA ALA A 294 20.57 16.14 -10.05
C ALA A 294 20.07 17.56 -10.42
N ASP A 295 19.08 18.09 -9.69
CA ASP A 295 18.53 19.42 -9.93
C ASP A 295 19.10 20.44 -8.93
N GLU A 296 20.08 21.22 -9.37
CA GLU A 296 20.77 22.24 -8.57
C GLU A 296 19.85 23.38 -8.08
N ASN A 297 18.64 23.51 -8.64
CA ASN A 297 17.67 24.51 -8.18
C ASN A 297 16.91 24.06 -6.93
N ILE A 298 16.98 22.77 -6.58
CA ILE A 298 16.31 22.22 -5.40
C ILE A 298 17.22 22.40 -4.18
N SER A 299 16.71 23.05 -3.15
CA SER A 299 17.40 23.28 -1.88
C SER A 299 16.55 22.84 -0.67
N GLY A 300 17.17 22.86 0.51
CA GLY A 300 16.53 22.52 1.78
C GLY A 300 16.57 21.01 2.09
N PRO A 301 15.71 20.54 3.03
CA PRO A 301 15.86 19.22 3.64
C PRO A 301 15.89 18.03 2.67
N SER A 302 15.15 18.13 1.55
CA SER A 302 15.15 17.09 0.53
C SER A 302 16.48 17.02 -0.24
N ALA A 303 17.09 18.16 -0.55
CA ALA A 303 18.40 18.23 -1.21
C ALA A 303 19.53 17.78 -0.28
N ASP A 304 19.47 18.17 1.01
CA ASP A 304 20.43 17.73 2.03
C ASP A 304 20.38 16.21 2.19
N ARG A 305 19.17 15.63 2.28
CA ARG A 305 18.99 14.19 2.36
C ARG A 305 19.44 13.47 1.09
N ALA A 306 19.24 14.06 -0.09
CA ALA A 306 19.75 13.51 -1.35
C ALA A 306 21.28 13.44 -1.37
N THR A 307 21.95 14.48 -0.84
CA THR A 307 23.41 14.54 -0.70
C THR A 307 23.92 13.47 0.28
N LEU A 308 23.29 13.34 1.45
CA LEU A 308 23.62 12.28 2.41
C LEU A 308 23.41 10.88 1.83
N LEU A 309 22.32 10.66 1.09
CA LEU A 309 22.04 9.38 0.47
C LEU A 309 23.14 9.02 -0.54
N ARG A 310 23.60 9.99 -1.32
CA ARG A 310 24.74 9.80 -2.22
C ARG A 310 26.01 9.43 -1.43
N GLU A 311 26.32 10.16 -0.36
CA GLU A 311 27.50 9.88 0.48
C GLU A 311 27.46 8.47 1.08
N ALA A 312 26.28 8.01 1.52
CA ALA A 312 26.08 6.64 1.99
C ALA A 312 26.42 5.59 0.92
N TYR A 313 26.25 5.90 -0.37
CA TYR A 313 26.59 5.00 -1.47
C TYR A 313 28.05 5.05 -1.93
N VAL A 314 28.67 6.23 -1.91
CA VAL A 314 29.96 6.46 -2.58
C VAL A 314 31.06 7.05 -1.69
N GLY A 315 30.83 7.23 -0.39
CA GLY A 315 31.83 7.67 0.57
C GLY A 315 33.12 6.85 0.48
N ALA A 316 34.27 7.48 0.72
CA ALA A 316 35.58 6.87 0.50
C ALA A 316 35.87 5.77 1.51
N SER A 317 35.39 5.92 2.75
CA SER A 317 35.55 4.94 3.82
C SER A 317 34.21 4.33 4.27
N ALA A 318 34.27 3.16 4.91
CA ALA A 318 33.09 2.54 5.53
C ALA A 318 32.52 3.44 6.64
N SER A 319 33.38 4.12 7.40
CA SER A 319 33.00 5.07 8.45
C SER A 319 32.21 6.26 7.89
N GLU A 320 32.66 6.87 6.79
CA GLU A 320 31.92 7.95 6.11
C GLU A 320 30.54 7.50 5.64
N ARG A 321 30.45 6.32 5.00
CA ARG A 321 29.17 5.77 4.55
C ARG A 321 28.22 5.53 5.73
N VAL A 322 28.71 4.95 6.81
CA VAL A 322 27.92 4.68 8.03
C VAL A 322 27.47 5.99 8.70
N SER A 323 28.34 7.00 8.77
CA SER A 323 28.00 8.32 9.29
C SER A 323 26.88 8.99 8.48
N ALA A 324 26.94 8.91 7.15
CA ALA A 324 25.88 9.42 6.27
C ALA A 324 24.56 8.65 6.46
N LEU A 325 24.61 7.32 6.57
CA LEU A 325 23.45 6.48 6.89
C LEU A 325 22.80 6.89 8.21
N GLN A 326 23.60 7.02 9.28
CA GLN A 326 23.14 7.46 10.59
C GLN A 326 22.55 8.88 10.56
N SER A 327 23.13 9.77 9.75
CA SER A 327 22.60 11.13 9.58
C SER A 327 21.23 11.14 8.89
N ILE A 328 20.99 10.24 7.93
CA ILE A 328 19.67 10.08 7.28
C ILE A 328 18.63 9.52 8.24
N TRP A 329 19.02 8.53 9.06
CA TRP A 329 18.13 7.99 10.08
C TRP A 329 17.80 9.05 11.14
N GLU A 330 18.67 10.07 11.29
CA GLU A 330 18.64 11.12 12.31
C GLU A 330 18.80 10.52 13.72
N LYS A 331 19.38 11.30 14.65
CA LYS A 331 19.55 10.89 16.05
C LYS A 331 18.23 10.99 16.84
N GLU A 332 17.13 10.60 16.23
CA GLU A 332 15.85 10.44 16.93
C GLU A 332 15.79 9.04 17.55
N ASP A 333 15.13 8.90 18.70
CA ASP A 333 15.03 7.63 19.42
C ASP A 333 14.36 6.51 18.59
N SER A 334 13.69 6.86 17.48
CA SER A 334 13.07 5.91 16.54
C SER A 334 12.97 6.50 15.13
N PRO A 335 13.93 6.23 14.22
CA PRO A 335 13.89 6.73 12.86
C PRO A 335 12.66 6.22 12.09
N ASP A 336 12.10 7.04 11.18
CA ASP A 336 11.04 6.57 10.28
C ASP A 336 11.55 5.37 9.46
N TYR A 337 10.84 4.25 9.51
CA TYR A 337 11.21 3.03 8.81
C TYR A 337 11.30 3.21 7.27
N GLY A 338 10.66 4.24 6.71
CA GLY A 338 10.84 4.67 5.32
C GLY A 338 12.29 5.04 4.99
N ARG A 339 13.03 5.59 5.97
CA ARG A 339 14.46 5.91 5.84
C ARG A 339 15.31 4.65 5.81
N TYR A 340 14.96 3.60 6.54
CA TYR A 340 15.60 2.29 6.41
C TYR A 340 15.38 1.68 5.02
N VAL A 341 14.18 1.82 4.47
CA VAL A 341 13.87 1.39 3.09
C VAL A 341 14.69 2.19 2.07
N MET A 342 14.83 3.50 2.25
CA MET A 342 15.63 4.38 1.39
C MET A 342 17.09 3.97 1.33
N THR A 343 17.67 3.62 2.47
CA THR A 343 19.11 3.38 2.59
C THR A 343 19.50 1.91 2.44
N ALA A 344 18.55 0.99 2.24
CA ALA A 344 18.78 -0.45 2.27
C ALA A 344 19.93 -0.93 1.37
N PHE A 345 19.98 -0.47 0.11
CA PHE A 345 21.05 -0.86 -0.82
C PHE A 345 22.38 -0.15 -0.53
N ALA A 346 22.37 1.00 0.15
CA ALA A 346 23.59 1.67 0.61
C ALA A 346 24.16 0.93 1.83
N ALA A 347 23.31 0.54 2.78
CA ALA A 347 23.68 -0.28 3.92
C ALA A 347 24.31 -1.62 3.48
N ALA A 348 23.73 -2.29 2.47
CA ALA A 348 24.28 -3.54 1.92
C ALA A 348 25.69 -3.40 1.29
N ARG A 349 26.14 -2.18 0.98
CA ARG A 349 27.50 -1.93 0.48
C ARG A 349 28.53 -1.71 1.59
N VAL A 350 28.09 -1.68 2.84
CA VAL A 350 28.99 -1.59 4.00
C VAL A 350 29.49 -3.00 4.34
N PRO A 351 30.80 -3.27 4.23
CA PRO A 351 31.34 -4.57 4.60
C PRO A 351 31.13 -4.84 6.09
N ALA A 352 30.76 -6.08 6.43
CA ALA A 352 30.67 -6.51 7.82
C ALA A 352 32.06 -6.45 8.48
N SER A 353 32.15 -5.76 9.63
CA SER A 353 33.40 -5.58 10.39
C SER A 353 33.10 -5.56 11.88
N PRO A 354 33.97 -6.15 12.74
CA PRO A 354 33.89 -6.01 14.19
C PRO A 354 33.84 -4.57 14.66
N ASP A 355 34.53 -3.66 13.96
CA ASP A 355 34.56 -2.23 14.28
C ASP A 355 33.18 -1.54 14.12
N LEU A 356 32.24 -2.22 13.44
CA LEU A 356 30.89 -1.75 13.19
C LEU A 356 29.82 -2.54 13.96
N ALA A 357 30.21 -3.35 14.95
CA ALA A 357 29.29 -4.21 15.70
C ALA A 357 28.13 -3.41 16.33
N ASP A 358 28.42 -2.24 16.89
CA ASP A 358 27.43 -1.37 17.51
C ASP A 358 26.42 -0.79 16.50
N GLN A 359 26.83 -0.60 15.24
CA GLN A 359 25.95 -0.09 14.18
C GLN A 359 25.22 -1.20 13.42
N ALA A 360 25.58 -2.47 13.65
CA ALA A 360 25.02 -3.62 12.96
C ALA A 360 23.48 -3.68 13.05
N PRO A 361 22.81 -3.43 14.19
CA PRO A 361 21.35 -3.52 14.25
C PRO A 361 20.62 -2.59 13.26
N ALA A 362 21.07 -1.35 13.12
CA ALA A 362 20.47 -0.38 12.19
C ALA A 362 20.79 -0.71 10.72
N LEU A 363 22.02 -1.14 10.45
CA LEU A 363 22.43 -1.62 9.11
C LEU A 363 21.60 -2.83 8.68
N LEU A 364 21.41 -3.80 9.57
CA LEU A 364 20.61 -4.99 9.33
C LEU A 364 19.14 -4.66 9.13
N ALA A 365 18.56 -3.80 9.98
CA ALA A 365 17.18 -3.34 9.80
C ALA A 365 16.98 -2.68 8.42
N SER A 366 17.94 -1.87 7.97
CA SER A 366 17.95 -1.26 6.64
C SER A 366 18.01 -2.28 5.51
N MET A 367 18.98 -3.21 5.54
CA MET A 367 19.11 -4.27 4.53
C MET A 367 17.82 -5.10 4.42
N LEU A 368 17.27 -5.51 5.55
CA LEU A 368 16.07 -6.34 5.63
C LEU A 368 14.80 -5.60 5.22
N ALA A 369 14.75 -4.27 5.33
CA ALA A 369 13.65 -3.46 4.81
C ALA A 369 13.50 -3.55 3.28
N ALA A 370 14.55 -3.93 2.55
CA ALA A 370 14.50 -4.23 1.11
C ALA A 370 14.70 -5.72 0.74
N GLY A 371 14.76 -6.61 1.74
CA GLY A 371 14.82 -8.06 1.53
C GLY A 371 16.22 -8.55 1.18
N LEU A 372 17.26 -7.78 1.56
CA LEU A 372 18.66 -8.10 1.35
C LEU A 372 19.15 -9.07 2.44
N ASP A 373 18.46 -10.21 2.59
CA ASP A 373 18.67 -11.20 3.64
C ASP A 373 20.03 -11.92 3.52
N ARG A 374 20.54 -12.05 2.29
CA ARG A 374 21.90 -12.57 2.02
C ARG A 374 22.99 -11.61 2.49
N ASP A 375 22.84 -10.32 2.22
CA ASP A 375 23.79 -9.30 2.70
C ASP A 375 23.76 -9.22 4.22
N ALA A 376 22.56 -9.23 4.82
CA ALA A 376 22.40 -9.28 6.27
C ALA A 376 23.05 -10.52 6.90
N ALA A 377 22.98 -11.68 6.25
CA ALA A 377 23.59 -12.92 6.76
C ALA A 377 25.13 -12.85 6.86
N THR A 378 25.79 -11.94 6.14
CA THR A 378 27.26 -11.76 6.25
C THR A 378 27.69 -11.23 7.61
N TRP A 379 26.79 -10.59 8.35
CA TRP A 379 27.03 -10.05 9.69
C TRP A 379 26.89 -11.08 10.81
N ALA A 380 26.51 -12.32 10.51
CA ALA A 380 26.23 -13.35 11.50
C ALA A 380 27.41 -13.65 12.46
N GLN A 381 28.65 -13.45 12.02
CA GLN A 381 29.86 -13.66 12.83
C GLN A 381 30.30 -12.40 13.60
N ILE A 382 29.68 -11.26 13.33
CA ILE A 382 30.00 -9.96 13.92
C ILE A 382 29.06 -9.64 15.08
N VAL A 383 27.77 -9.96 14.92
CA VAL A 383 26.76 -9.66 15.93
C VAL A 383 26.87 -10.60 17.13
N GLU A 384 26.83 -10.02 18.33
CA GLU A 384 26.90 -10.78 19.57
C GLU A 384 25.63 -11.62 19.78
N PRO A 385 25.73 -12.91 20.16
CA PRO A 385 24.56 -13.72 20.52
C PRO A 385 23.73 -13.05 21.60
N GLY A 386 22.42 -12.96 21.41
CA GLY A 386 21.51 -12.26 22.33
C GLY A 386 21.37 -10.76 22.07
N SER A 387 22.17 -10.17 21.18
CA SER A 387 21.98 -8.77 20.77
C SER A 387 20.79 -8.60 19.80
N ALA A 388 20.36 -7.34 19.62
CA ALA A 388 19.38 -6.99 18.59
C ALA A 388 19.86 -7.31 17.17
N GLY A 389 21.16 -7.19 16.90
CA GLY A 389 21.76 -7.57 15.61
C GLY A 389 21.64 -9.08 15.37
N TRP A 390 21.93 -9.89 16.40
CA TRP A 390 21.73 -11.34 16.33
C TRP A 390 20.26 -11.69 16.08
N ALA A 391 19.32 -11.07 16.79
CA ALA A 391 17.89 -11.34 16.62
C ALA A 391 17.42 -11.11 15.18
N LEU A 392 17.87 -10.03 14.53
CA LEU A 392 17.55 -9.75 13.13
C LEU A 392 18.12 -10.81 12.17
N VAL A 393 19.38 -11.21 12.35
CA VAL A 393 20.01 -12.28 11.55
C VAL A 393 19.32 -13.63 11.78
N ALA A 394 19.04 -13.97 13.04
CA ALA A 394 18.39 -15.20 13.46
C ALA A 394 17.00 -15.36 12.86
N LEU A 395 16.26 -14.27 12.63
CA LEU A 395 14.96 -14.28 11.95
C LEU A 395 15.11 -14.27 10.43
N ALA A 396 16.03 -13.48 9.88
CA ALA A 396 16.13 -13.26 8.44
C ALA A 396 16.86 -14.36 7.66
N ARG A 397 17.84 -15.04 8.28
CA ARG A 397 18.73 -15.98 7.60
C ARG A 397 17.97 -17.05 6.83
N GLN A 398 18.50 -17.45 5.67
CA GLN A 398 17.93 -18.54 4.87
C GLN A 398 18.19 -19.90 5.54
N GLY A 399 17.33 -20.88 5.27
CA GLY A 399 17.41 -22.24 5.81
C GLY A 399 16.31 -22.60 6.81
N GLU A 400 15.83 -23.83 6.72
CA GLU A 400 14.75 -24.38 7.54
C GLU A 400 15.30 -25.14 8.76
N GLY A 401 14.56 -25.12 9.87
CA GLY A 401 14.76 -26.05 11.00
C GLY A 401 16.07 -25.90 11.80
N ARG A 402 16.91 -24.90 11.53
CA ARG A 402 18.06 -24.62 12.39
C ARG A 402 17.57 -23.90 13.65
N MET A 403 17.66 -24.60 14.77
CA MET A 403 17.35 -24.06 16.09
C MET A 403 18.38 -23.00 16.49
N GLU A 404 17.91 -21.94 17.13
CA GLU A 404 18.77 -20.94 17.77
C GLU A 404 19.20 -21.42 19.17
N PRO A 405 20.43 -21.07 19.62
CA PRO A 405 20.91 -21.46 20.94
C PRO A 405 20.05 -20.88 22.06
N ARG A 406 19.75 -21.68 23.09
CA ARG A 406 18.97 -21.25 24.25
C ARG A 406 19.62 -20.04 24.93
N GLU A 407 20.95 -20.04 25.05
CA GLU A 407 21.72 -19.00 25.72
C GLU A 407 21.60 -17.65 25.01
N ALA A 408 21.52 -17.63 23.68
CA ALA A 408 21.33 -16.41 22.91
C ALA A 408 19.93 -15.84 23.11
N ILE A 409 18.91 -16.70 23.13
CA ILE A 409 17.53 -16.28 23.41
C ILE A 409 17.42 -15.75 24.86
N ASP A 410 18.06 -16.43 25.80
CA ASP A 410 18.09 -16.06 27.22
C ASP A 410 18.71 -14.68 27.42
N GLY A 411 19.89 -14.44 26.85
CA GLY A 411 20.58 -13.15 26.90
C GLY A 411 19.75 -12.01 26.31
N PHE A 412 19.09 -12.24 25.16
CA PHE A 412 18.20 -11.24 24.57
C PHE A 412 17.05 -10.87 25.51
N ILE A 413 16.43 -11.86 26.14
CA ILE A 413 15.29 -11.62 27.04
C ILE A 413 15.74 -10.86 28.29
N ASP A 414 16.93 -11.14 28.81
CA ASP A 414 17.45 -10.47 30.00
C ASP A 414 17.74 -8.99 29.72
N GLU A 415 18.33 -8.69 28.57
CA GLU A 415 18.65 -7.32 28.13
C GLU A 415 17.44 -6.51 27.62
N ASP A 416 16.29 -7.15 27.39
CA ASP A 416 15.11 -6.47 26.87
C ASP A 416 14.50 -5.48 27.89
N GLY A 417 14.79 -4.19 27.69
CA GLY A 417 14.23 -3.08 28.48
C GLY A 417 12.82 -2.63 28.05
N SER A 418 12.20 -3.26 27.04
CA SER A 418 10.88 -2.85 26.56
C SER A 418 9.76 -3.15 27.58
N ALA A 419 8.70 -2.35 27.54
CA ALA A 419 7.55 -2.52 28.41
C ALA A 419 6.96 -3.93 28.27
N ASN A 420 6.80 -4.64 29.39
CA ASN A 420 6.29 -6.02 29.46
C ASN A 420 7.07 -7.01 28.58
N LYS A 421 8.38 -6.81 28.36
CA LYS A 421 9.23 -7.68 27.53
C LYS A 421 8.66 -7.89 26.12
N ARG A 422 8.07 -6.83 25.55
CA ARG A 422 7.38 -6.88 24.26
C ARG A 422 8.29 -7.34 23.13
N ARG A 423 9.51 -6.79 23.06
CA ARG A 423 10.48 -7.17 22.01
C ARG A 423 10.84 -8.64 22.11
N SER A 424 11.07 -9.14 23.32
CA SER A 424 11.27 -10.57 23.58
C SER A 424 10.10 -11.42 23.11
N ALA A 425 8.86 -11.00 23.41
CA ALA A 425 7.68 -11.72 23.00
C ALA A 425 7.53 -11.77 21.46
N LEU A 426 7.87 -10.69 20.75
CA LEU A 426 7.88 -10.65 19.28
C LEU A 426 9.00 -11.53 18.70
N LEU A 427 10.19 -11.54 19.30
CA LEU A 427 11.28 -12.44 18.92
C LEU A 427 10.85 -13.91 19.06
N LEU A 428 10.31 -14.28 20.23
CA LEU A 428 9.83 -15.63 20.50
C LEU A 428 8.74 -16.05 19.51
N ALA A 429 7.79 -15.17 19.21
CA ALA A 429 6.76 -15.41 18.21
C ALA A 429 7.33 -15.65 16.81
N GLY A 430 8.31 -14.84 16.39
CA GLY A 430 9.00 -14.99 15.11
C GLY A 430 9.80 -16.29 15.02
N LEU A 431 10.62 -16.60 16.03
CA LEU A 431 11.41 -17.83 16.09
C LEU A 431 10.52 -19.07 16.13
N ALA A 432 9.45 -19.05 16.92
CA ALA A 432 8.48 -20.15 16.99
C ALA A 432 7.73 -20.34 15.67
N GLY A 433 7.31 -19.25 15.02
CA GLY A 433 6.64 -19.33 13.72
C GLY A 433 7.55 -19.87 12.62
N LEU A 434 8.84 -19.52 12.68
CA LEU A 434 9.87 -20.00 11.75
C LEU A 434 10.42 -21.39 12.07
N ASP A 435 9.96 -22.01 13.16
CA ASP A 435 10.43 -23.33 13.64
C ASP A 435 11.95 -23.32 13.97
N ARG A 436 12.37 -22.31 14.74
CA ARG A 436 13.77 -22.04 15.13
C ARG A 436 14.01 -22.05 16.64
N ILE A 437 13.05 -22.51 17.42
CA ILE A 437 13.13 -22.65 18.86
C ILE A 437 12.48 -23.97 19.27
N SER A 438 13.08 -24.69 20.22
CA SER A 438 12.50 -25.94 20.71
C SER A 438 11.20 -25.68 21.48
N ALA A 439 10.29 -26.66 21.48
CA ALA A 439 9.02 -26.53 22.22
C ALA A 439 9.22 -26.34 23.73
N ASN A 440 10.25 -27.00 24.30
CA ASN A 440 10.58 -26.88 25.72
C ASN A 440 11.09 -25.47 26.05
N ASP A 441 12.05 -24.96 25.27
CA ASP A 441 12.58 -23.60 25.46
C ASP A 441 11.49 -22.55 25.27
N LEU A 442 10.64 -22.73 24.26
CA LEU A 442 9.52 -21.83 24.02
C LEU A 442 8.56 -21.77 25.20
N SER A 443 8.22 -22.91 25.80
CA SER A 443 7.34 -22.99 26.99
C SER A 443 7.94 -22.24 28.19
N ASP A 444 9.24 -22.40 28.43
CA ASP A 444 9.94 -21.71 29.51
C ASP A 444 9.95 -20.18 29.29
N PHE A 445 10.36 -19.74 28.10
CA PHE A 445 10.50 -18.32 27.80
C PHE A 445 9.16 -17.59 27.68
N THR A 446 8.12 -18.25 27.16
CA THR A 446 6.76 -17.68 27.13
C THR A 446 6.20 -17.50 28.54
N THR A 447 6.50 -18.41 29.47
CA THR A 447 6.18 -18.24 30.90
C THR A 447 6.91 -17.05 31.50
N ARG A 448 8.22 -16.89 31.22
CA ARG A 448 9.02 -15.77 31.75
C ARG A 448 8.57 -14.41 31.22
N THR A 449 8.23 -14.33 29.95
CA THR A 449 7.81 -13.09 29.27
C THR A 449 6.31 -12.81 29.40
N GLY A 450 5.51 -13.76 29.88
CA GLY A 450 4.04 -13.67 29.89
C GLY A 450 3.40 -13.73 28.50
N ALA A 451 4.15 -14.15 27.47
CA ALA A 451 3.69 -14.19 26.08
C ALA A 451 2.88 -15.47 25.79
N ASP A 452 1.55 -15.36 25.75
CA ASP A 452 0.69 -16.47 25.32
C ASP A 452 0.58 -16.53 23.78
N LEU A 453 1.34 -17.44 23.16
CA LEU A 453 1.37 -17.63 21.71
C LEU A 453 0.36 -18.68 21.20
N THR A 454 -0.09 -19.61 22.05
CA THR A 454 -0.82 -20.81 21.63
C THR A 454 -2.33 -20.67 21.73
N ARG A 455 -2.84 -19.63 22.42
CA ARG A 455 -4.27 -19.41 22.55
C ARG A 455 -4.98 -19.21 21.20
N GLU A 456 -5.90 -20.11 20.90
CA GLU A 456 -6.65 -20.06 19.65
C GLU A 456 -7.79 -19.02 19.63
N SER A 457 -8.04 -18.48 18.44
CA SER A 457 -9.20 -17.66 18.11
C SER A 457 -9.90 -18.23 16.87
N ARG A 458 -11.03 -17.66 16.45
CA ARG A 458 -11.65 -18.03 15.17
C ARG A 458 -10.73 -17.72 13.99
N TRP A 459 -10.02 -16.59 14.04
CA TRP A 459 -9.07 -16.18 13.01
C TRP A 459 -7.83 -17.09 12.99
N SER A 460 -7.24 -17.41 14.15
CA SER A 460 -6.02 -18.25 14.15
C SER A 460 -6.30 -19.68 13.70
N ARG A 461 -7.49 -20.22 13.98
CA ARG A 461 -7.94 -21.49 13.40
C ARG A 461 -8.12 -21.40 11.88
N ALA A 462 -8.71 -20.32 11.38
CA ALA A 462 -8.90 -20.15 9.94
C ALA A 462 -7.58 -20.09 9.16
N ILE A 463 -6.59 -19.32 9.65
CA ILE A 463 -5.29 -19.22 8.98
C ILE A 463 -4.47 -20.52 9.10
N SER A 464 -4.55 -21.22 10.23
CA SER A 464 -3.93 -22.54 10.40
C SER A 464 -4.55 -23.58 9.44
N GLN A 465 -5.87 -23.63 9.33
CA GLN A 465 -6.56 -24.54 8.41
C GLN A 465 -6.25 -24.22 6.94
N ALA A 466 -6.16 -22.93 6.58
CA ALA A 466 -5.73 -22.52 5.24
C ALA A 466 -4.31 -23.03 4.93
N ALA A 467 -3.41 -23.03 5.93
CA ALA A 467 -2.08 -23.60 5.80
C ALA A 467 -2.08 -25.15 5.74
N ASP A 468 -2.95 -25.82 6.51
CA ASP A 468 -3.11 -27.29 6.48
C ASP A 468 -3.46 -27.80 5.08
N VAL A 469 -4.27 -27.05 4.34
CA VAL A 469 -4.66 -27.37 2.94
C VAL A 469 -3.73 -26.73 1.90
N ASN A 470 -2.58 -26.19 2.32
CA ASN A 470 -1.58 -25.56 1.47
C ASN A 470 -2.13 -24.43 0.56
N ASN A 471 -3.06 -23.62 1.07
CA ASN A 471 -3.64 -22.51 0.31
C ASN A 471 -2.91 -21.18 0.60
N ALA A 472 -1.83 -20.93 -0.13
CA ALA A 472 -1.00 -19.75 0.05
C ALA A 472 -1.76 -18.42 -0.18
N THR A 473 -2.75 -18.38 -1.09
CA THR A 473 -3.53 -17.17 -1.36
C THR A 473 -4.45 -16.84 -0.18
N LEU A 474 -5.16 -17.83 0.36
CA LEU A 474 -6.02 -17.62 1.51
C LEU A 474 -5.21 -17.27 2.77
N VAL A 475 -4.05 -17.89 2.97
CA VAL A 475 -3.12 -17.51 4.04
C VAL A 475 -2.68 -16.05 3.89
N ALA A 476 -2.34 -15.58 2.68
CA ALA A 476 -1.96 -14.18 2.45
C ALA A 476 -3.11 -13.20 2.79
N LEU A 477 -4.35 -13.52 2.42
CA LEU A 477 -5.52 -12.70 2.77
C LEU A 477 -5.76 -12.66 4.28
N LEU A 478 -5.71 -13.81 4.95
CA LEU A 478 -5.93 -13.91 6.40
C LEU A 478 -4.78 -13.30 7.20
N ALA A 479 -3.55 -13.39 6.70
CA ALA A 479 -2.40 -12.71 7.28
C ALA A 479 -2.59 -11.19 7.21
N GLY A 480 -2.98 -10.66 6.04
CA GLY A 480 -3.38 -9.27 5.88
C GLY A 480 -4.44 -8.84 6.90
N LEU A 481 -5.52 -9.61 7.03
CA LEU A 481 -6.59 -9.35 7.98
C LEU A 481 -6.10 -9.26 9.43
N GLY A 482 -5.18 -10.15 9.82
CA GLY A 482 -4.58 -10.19 11.16
C GLY A 482 -3.48 -9.15 11.41
N MET A 483 -3.03 -8.44 10.38
CA MET A 483 -1.99 -7.40 10.45
C MET A 483 -2.53 -5.98 10.34
N GLN A 484 -3.84 -5.78 10.39
CA GLN A 484 -4.42 -4.44 10.32
C GLN A 484 -4.07 -3.58 11.55
N GLY A 485 -3.65 -2.34 11.31
CA GLY A 485 -3.28 -1.37 12.34
C GLY A 485 -2.35 -0.28 11.82
N GLU A 486 -2.19 0.79 12.59
CA GLU A 486 -1.33 1.93 12.21
C GLU A 486 0.09 1.85 12.77
N GLY A 487 0.35 0.89 13.67
CA GLY A 487 1.64 0.70 14.32
C GLY A 487 1.82 -0.70 14.89
N TRP A 488 3.08 -1.08 15.12
CA TRP A 488 3.45 -2.39 15.65
C TRP A 488 2.99 -2.61 17.10
N ASP A 489 2.66 -1.54 17.83
CA ASP A 489 2.02 -1.55 19.14
C ASP A 489 0.67 -2.32 19.13
N ARG A 490 -0.02 -2.34 17.98
CA ARG A 490 -1.29 -3.06 17.78
C ARG A 490 -1.11 -4.54 17.44
N MET A 491 0.07 -4.94 16.98
CA MET A 491 0.37 -6.34 16.66
C MET A 491 0.65 -7.13 17.94
N THR A 492 -0.11 -8.19 18.19
CA THR A 492 0.20 -9.10 19.32
C THR A 492 1.21 -10.17 18.89
N PRO A 493 2.12 -10.61 19.78
CA PRO A 493 3.03 -11.75 19.52
C PRO A 493 2.31 -13.00 19.00
N ARG A 494 1.12 -13.31 19.53
CA ARG A 494 0.28 -14.42 19.07
C ARG A 494 -0.11 -14.31 17.59
N HIS A 495 -0.56 -13.14 17.13
CA HIS A 495 -0.92 -12.95 15.73
C HIS A 495 0.32 -13.13 14.84
N LEU A 496 1.45 -12.54 15.24
CA LEU A 496 2.72 -12.70 14.54
C LEU A 496 3.12 -14.20 14.43
N TYR A 497 3.05 -14.96 15.52
CA TYR A 497 3.34 -16.39 15.52
C TYR A 497 2.52 -17.17 14.49
N HIS A 498 1.18 -17.02 14.52
CA HIS A 498 0.30 -17.72 13.60
C HIS A 498 0.50 -17.30 12.13
N ILE A 499 0.75 -16.01 11.88
CA ILE A 499 1.04 -15.50 10.53
C ILE A 499 2.33 -16.11 10.00
N VAL A 500 3.43 -15.99 10.75
CA VAL A 500 4.74 -16.47 10.34
C VAL A 500 4.73 -17.98 10.14
N SER A 501 4.09 -18.73 11.05
CA SER A 501 3.91 -20.18 10.94
C SER A 501 3.12 -20.58 9.70
N ALA A 502 1.97 -19.95 9.46
CA ALA A 502 1.13 -20.27 8.31
C ALA A 502 1.84 -19.95 6.98
N LEU A 503 2.52 -18.80 6.89
CA LEU A 503 3.28 -18.40 5.70
C LEU A 503 4.42 -19.37 5.39
N ARG A 504 5.20 -19.76 6.41
CA ARG A 504 6.26 -20.79 6.27
C ARG A 504 5.68 -22.08 5.71
N ARG A 505 4.59 -22.58 6.29
CA ARG A 505 3.97 -23.87 5.93
C ARG A 505 3.46 -23.92 4.49
N VAL A 506 3.07 -22.79 3.90
CA VAL A 506 2.60 -22.69 2.51
C VAL A 506 3.70 -22.27 1.52
N GLY A 507 4.97 -22.31 1.95
CA GLY A 507 6.13 -22.01 1.10
C GLY A 507 6.44 -20.52 0.92
N LEU A 508 5.74 -19.63 1.62
CA LEU A 508 6.01 -18.18 1.65
C LEU A 508 7.10 -17.85 2.69
N ASN A 509 8.20 -18.60 2.62
CA ASN A 509 9.29 -18.57 3.59
C ASN A 509 9.97 -17.20 3.66
N ALA A 510 10.14 -16.52 2.51
CA ALA A 510 10.79 -15.22 2.47
C ALA A 510 9.94 -14.16 3.19
N GLU A 511 8.64 -14.12 2.89
CA GLU A 511 7.70 -13.20 3.51
C GLU A 511 7.57 -13.47 5.02
N ALA A 512 7.51 -14.74 5.44
CA ALA A 512 7.49 -15.12 6.84
C ALA A 512 8.71 -14.55 7.62
N ARG A 513 9.91 -14.72 7.07
CA ARG A 513 11.15 -14.21 7.69
C ARG A 513 11.19 -12.69 7.73
N MET A 514 10.82 -12.04 6.64
CA MET A 514 10.86 -10.58 6.55
C MET A 514 9.83 -9.91 7.45
N ILE A 515 8.62 -10.47 7.59
CA ILE A 515 7.61 -9.99 8.55
C ILE A 515 8.11 -10.15 9.99
N ALA A 516 8.73 -11.30 10.33
CA ALA A 516 9.28 -11.52 11.66
C ALA A 516 10.44 -10.56 11.98
N ALA A 517 11.37 -10.37 11.05
CA ALA A 517 12.47 -9.42 11.21
C ALA A 517 11.99 -7.98 11.31
N GLU A 518 10.97 -7.60 10.53
CA GLU A 518 10.34 -6.28 10.62
C GLU A 518 9.69 -6.05 11.99
N ALA A 519 9.01 -7.07 12.54
CA ALA A 519 8.46 -7.01 13.89
C ALA A 519 9.53 -6.70 14.94
N MET A 520 10.71 -7.32 14.79
CA MET A 520 11.85 -7.08 15.69
C MET A 520 12.52 -5.71 15.53
N ALA A 521 12.51 -5.19 14.30
CA ALA A 521 13.08 -3.88 13.99
C ALA A 521 12.18 -2.71 14.46
N ARG A 522 10.86 -2.93 14.56
CA ARG A 522 9.87 -1.86 14.77
C ARG A 522 8.98 -2.01 16.01
N GLY A 523 9.05 -3.14 16.71
CA GLY A 523 8.09 -3.52 17.76
C GLY A 523 8.58 -3.44 19.19
#